data_AF-A0AAP2CMN3-F1
#
_entry.id   AF-A0AAP2CMN3-F1
#
_cell.length_a   1.000
_cell.length_b   1.000
_cell.length_c   1.000
_cell.angle_alpha   90.00
_cell.angle_beta   90.00
_cell.angle_gamma   90.00
#
_symmetry.space_group_name_H-M   'P 1'
#
loop_
_entity.id
_entity.type
_entity.pdbx_description
1 polymer ?
#
loop_
_entity_poly.entity_id
_entity_poly.type
_entity_poly.pdbx_seq_one_letter_code
_entity_poly.pdbx_strand_id
1 'polypeptide(L)'
;MGQLLRIGWRIAGFACAAGLAALGAGGAAAESATIATTANTIHCHIGDDIGKGSLLCVIFEREGPLARPRPADCAQGWGHAYYIEDHGPVQMVCYQVSKTDWRGNFQFDVTQTARFGGVSCRATRRVVDCRNLDGNGFFLSRREQTIF
;
A
#
# COMPACT_ATOMS: atom_id res chain seq x y z
N MET A 1 -60.86 -5.43 -33.61
CA MET A 1 -60.65 -6.63 -32.76
C MET A 1 -59.76 -6.21 -31.60
N GLY A 2 -60.18 -6.05 -30.35
CA GLY A 2 -61.04 -6.92 -29.56
C GLY A 2 -60.23 -7.37 -28.34
N GLN A 3 -59.98 -6.44 -27.40
CA GLN A 3 -59.48 -6.76 -26.06
C GLN A 3 -60.62 -7.38 -25.24
N LEU A 4 -60.28 -8.41 -24.45
CA LEU A 4 -60.78 -8.80 -23.13
C LEU A 4 -61.13 -10.29 -23.02
N LEU A 5 -60.93 -10.78 -21.77
CA LEU A 5 -61.26 -12.08 -21.15
C LEU A 5 -60.09 -13.08 -21.21
N ARG A 6 -59.54 -13.59 -20.10
CA ARG A 6 -60.23 -14.16 -18.93
C ARG A 6 -59.25 -14.62 -17.82
N ILE A 7 -59.73 -14.60 -16.57
CA ILE A 7 -59.48 -15.58 -15.47
C ILE A 7 -58.04 -15.55 -14.88
N GLY A 8 -57.79 -15.16 -13.63
CA GLY A 8 -58.53 -15.49 -12.41
C GLY A 8 -57.92 -16.72 -11.76
N TRP A 9 -56.88 -16.57 -10.92
CA TRP A 9 -56.51 -17.62 -9.97
C TRP A 9 -56.18 -17.06 -8.59
N ARG A 10 -56.95 -17.52 -7.62
CA ARG A 10 -56.78 -17.32 -6.19
C ARG A 10 -55.64 -18.24 -5.76
N ILE A 11 -54.62 -17.73 -5.09
CA ILE A 11 -53.86 -18.55 -4.14
C ILE A 11 -53.80 -17.77 -2.83
N ALA A 12 -54.43 -18.37 -1.84
CA ALA A 12 -54.50 -17.92 -0.46
C ALA A 12 -53.11 -17.88 0.19
N GLY A 13 -52.97 -17.04 1.19
CA GLY A 13 -51.71 -16.75 1.86
C GLY A 13 -51.05 -17.97 2.51
N PHE A 14 -49.73 -17.90 2.58
CA PHE A 14 -48.94 -18.46 3.65
C PHE A 14 -47.86 -17.43 3.99
N ALA A 15 -48.06 -16.72 5.10
CA ALA A 15 -47.00 -15.99 5.74
C ALA A 15 -46.07 -17.01 6.41
N CYS A 16 -44.82 -17.08 5.96
CA CYS A 16 -43.74 -17.69 6.72
C CYS A 16 -42.49 -16.85 6.48
N ALA A 17 -42.07 -16.13 7.51
CA ALA A 17 -40.84 -15.36 7.52
C ALA A 17 -39.63 -16.29 7.47
N ALA A 18 -38.71 -16.07 6.53
CA ALA A 18 -37.34 -16.56 6.59
C ALA A 18 -36.43 -15.58 5.82
N GLY A 19 -35.42 -15.08 6.54
CA GLY A 19 -34.65 -13.90 6.19
C GLY A 19 -33.73 -14.04 4.97
N LEU A 20 -33.38 -12.86 4.45
CA LEU A 20 -32.32 -12.63 3.48
C LEU A 20 -31.02 -13.31 3.89
N ALA A 21 -30.42 -14.09 2.98
CA ALA A 21 -29.00 -14.36 2.98
C ALA A 21 -28.43 -13.96 1.61
N ALA A 22 -28.08 -12.69 1.49
CA ALA A 22 -27.22 -12.21 0.41
C ALA A 22 -25.84 -12.88 0.59
N LEU A 23 -25.51 -13.83 -0.29
CA LEU A 23 -24.16 -14.36 -0.43
C LEU A 23 -23.27 -13.29 -1.08
N GLY A 24 -22.93 -12.27 -0.29
CA GLY A 24 -21.80 -11.41 -0.54
C GLY A 24 -20.55 -12.09 0.00
N ALA A 25 -19.69 -12.56 -0.89
CA ALA A 25 -18.29 -12.80 -0.58
C ALA A 25 -17.49 -12.44 -1.83
N GLY A 26 -17.41 -11.13 -2.10
CA GLY A 26 -16.35 -10.61 -2.95
C GLY A 26 -15.04 -10.95 -2.26
N GLY A 27 -14.34 -11.97 -2.77
CA GLY A 27 -12.93 -12.14 -2.48
C GLY A 27 -12.21 -10.94 -3.08
N ALA A 28 -11.95 -9.93 -2.26
CA ALA A 28 -10.98 -8.91 -2.61
C ALA A 28 -9.63 -9.63 -2.73
N ALA A 29 -9.10 -9.70 -3.95
CA ALA A 29 -7.73 -10.08 -4.17
C ALA A 29 -6.86 -9.19 -3.28
N ALA A 30 -6.01 -9.79 -2.45
CA ALA A 30 -4.87 -9.09 -1.89
C ALA A 30 -3.93 -8.78 -3.06
N GLU A 31 -4.20 -7.71 -3.79
CA GLU A 31 -3.26 -7.11 -4.70
C GLU A 31 -2.11 -6.59 -3.84
N SER A 32 -0.92 -7.16 -4.00
CA SER A 32 0.29 -6.60 -3.40
C SER A 32 0.50 -5.20 -3.98
N ALA A 33 0.02 -4.19 -3.24
CA ALA A 33 0.11 -2.83 -3.70
C ALA A 33 1.59 -2.38 -3.62
N THR A 34 2.08 -1.78 -4.71
CA THR A 34 3.44 -1.23 -4.80
C THR A 34 3.31 0.26 -5.02
N ILE A 35 4.01 1.08 -4.22
CA ILE A 35 4.06 2.53 -4.40
C ILE A 35 5.32 2.88 -5.19
N ALA A 36 5.16 3.42 -6.39
CA ALA A 36 6.29 3.90 -7.19
C ALA A 36 6.15 5.40 -7.47
N THR A 37 7.24 6.16 -7.34
CA THR A 37 7.29 7.51 -7.92
C THR A 37 7.24 7.42 -9.43
N THR A 38 6.60 8.38 -10.12
CA THR A 38 6.53 8.34 -11.59
C THR A 38 7.85 8.65 -12.30
N ALA A 39 8.85 9.17 -11.58
CA ALA A 39 10.23 9.18 -12.06
C ALA A 39 10.92 7.80 -11.92
N ASN A 40 10.25 6.81 -11.31
CA ASN A 40 10.73 5.45 -11.08
C ASN A 40 12.03 5.40 -10.26
N THR A 41 12.23 6.38 -9.38
CA THR A 41 13.44 6.52 -8.56
C THR A 41 13.29 5.92 -7.17
N ILE A 42 12.05 5.80 -6.68
CA ILE A 42 11.70 5.27 -5.36
C ILE A 42 10.54 4.30 -5.55
N HIS A 43 10.70 3.07 -5.05
CA HIS A 43 9.65 2.05 -5.00
C HIS A 43 9.41 1.61 -3.56
N CYS A 44 8.17 1.29 -3.23
CA CYS A 44 7.82 0.76 -1.92
C CYS A 44 6.93 -0.47 -2.05
N HIS A 45 7.27 -1.51 -1.30
CA HIS A 45 6.53 -2.75 -1.20
C HIS A 45 5.80 -2.78 0.14
N ILE A 46 4.49 -2.95 0.09
CA ILE A 46 3.68 -3.12 1.30
C ILE A 46 3.81 -4.58 1.73
N GLY A 47 3.99 -4.83 3.02
CA GLY A 47 4.02 -6.20 3.53
C GLY A 47 2.68 -6.91 3.31
N ASP A 48 2.73 -8.22 3.11
CA ASP A 48 1.56 -9.04 2.79
C ASP A 48 0.73 -9.42 4.04
N ASP A 49 1.15 -8.98 5.23
CA ASP A 49 0.51 -9.31 6.50
C ASP A 49 -0.83 -8.58 6.66
N ILE A 50 -1.93 -9.33 6.60
CA ILE A 50 -3.29 -8.81 6.78
C ILE A 50 -3.41 -8.11 8.14
N GLY A 51 -3.73 -6.81 8.13
CA GLY A 51 -3.94 -6.01 9.33
C GLY A 51 -2.67 -5.38 9.92
N LYS A 52 -1.50 -5.58 9.32
CA LYS A 52 -0.27 -4.85 9.65
C LYS A 52 0.12 -3.94 8.50
N GLY A 53 0.36 -2.67 8.80
CA GLY A 53 0.95 -1.73 7.85
C GLY A 53 2.47 -1.79 7.97
N SER A 54 3.10 -2.72 7.26
CA SER A 54 4.54 -2.67 7.03
C SER A 54 4.84 -2.22 5.62
N LEU A 55 5.89 -1.42 5.46
CA LEU A 55 6.29 -0.88 4.18
C LEU A 55 7.81 -0.84 4.08
N LEU A 56 8.35 -1.39 3.00
CA LEU A 56 9.76 -1.27 2.63
C LEU A 56 9.88 -0.38 1.40
N CYS A 57 10.48 0.80 1.55
CA CYS A 57 10.81 1.69 0.44
C CYS A 57 12.29 1.61 0.07
N VAL A 58 12.58 1.55 -1.22
CA VAL A 58 13.93 1.56 -1.79
C VAL A 58 14.10 2.75 -2.73
N ILE A 59 15.16 3.54 -2.53
CA ILE A 59 15.60 4.59 -3.44
C ILE A 59 16.79 4.12 -4.28
N PHE A 60 16.60 4.01 -5.61
CA PHE A 60 17.62 3.44 -6.50
C PHE A 60 18.73 4.41 -6.86
N GLU A 61 18.39 5.68 -7.03
CA GLU A 61 19.32 6.73 -7.47
C GLU A 61 19.49 7.77 -6.38
N ARG A 62 20.13 7.36 -5.28
CA ARG A 62 20.34 8.19 -4.10
C ARG A 62 21.58 9.06 -4.24
N GLU A 63 21.45 10.31 -3.84
CA GLU A 63 22.48 11.32 -3.68
C GLU A 63 22.36 11.94 -2.29
N GLY A 64 23.37 12.72 -1.90
CA GLY A 64 23.36 13.46 -0.63
C GLY A 64 23.82 12.63 0.57
N PRO A 65 23.73 13.22 1.78
CA PRO A 65 24.16 12.59 3.01
C PRO A 65 23.25 11.41 3.40
N LEU A 66 23.79 10.46 4.15
CA LEU A 66 23.02 9.34 4.71
C LEU A 66 22.15 9.83 5.88
N ALA A 67 20.91 9.36 5.96
CA ALA A 67 20.03 9.69 7.09
C ALA A 67 20.51 9.11 8.44
N ARG A 68 21.32 8.04 8.41
CA ARG A 68 21.96 7.40 9.57
C ARG A 68 23.35 6.87 9.17
N PRO A 69 24.32 6.86 10.10
CA PRO A 69 25.64 6.26 9.85
C PRO A 69 25.52 4.78 9.50
N ARG A 70 26.44 4.28 8.68
CA ARG A 70 26.51 2.86 8.33
C ARG A 70 26.93 2.05 9.56
N PRO A 71 26.17 1.03 9.96
CA PRO A 71 26.55 0.16 11.06
C PRO A 71 27.63 -0.83 10.62
N ALA A 72 28.45 -1.28 11.56
CA ALA A 72 29.64 -2.08 11.28
C ALA A 72 29.33 -3.50 10.75
N ASP A 73 28.15 -4.01 11.07
CA ASP A 73 27.64 -5.33 10.68
C ASP A 73 26.96 -5.34 9.30
N CYS A 74 26.79 -4.19 8.65
CA CYS A 74 26.19 -4.14 7.32
C CYS A 74 27.20 -4.42 6.21
N ALA A 75 27.18 -5.63 5.67
CA ALA A 75 27.98 -6.04 4.51
C ALA A 75 27.37 -5.66 3.15
N GLN A 76 26.06 -5.37 3.10
CA GLN A 76 25.32 -5.02 1.87
C GLN A 76 25.29 -3.50 1.63
N GLY A 77 24.40 -3.04 0.73
CA GLY A 77 24.11 -1.63 0.53
C GLY A 77 23.50 -0.95 1.76
N TRP A 78 23.84 0.31 1.99
CA TRP A 78 23.33 1.13 3.10
C TRP A 78 22.84 2.50 2.61
N GLY A 79 21.79 3.04 3.23
CA GLY A 79 21.21 4.34 2.86
C GLY A 79 20.06 4.30 1.88
N HIS A 80 19.77 3.13 1.30
CA HIS A 80 18.81 3.00 0.21
C HIS A 80 17.45 2.43 0.62
N ALA A 81 17.39 1.63 1.67
CA ALA A 81 16.19 0.91 2.08
C ALA A 81 15.69 1.39 3.43
N TYR A 82 14.39 1.70 3.50
CA TYR A 82 13.72 2.26 4.67
C TYR A 82 12.48 1.43 4.97
N TYR A 83 12.40 0.92 6.19
CA TYR A 83 11.31 0.09 6.67
C TYR A 83 10.53 0.81 7.77
N ILE A 84 9.22 0.73 7.69
CA ILE A 84 8.29 1.31 8.68
C ILE A 84 7.18 0.31 8.97
N GLU A 85 6.74 0.29 10.22
CA GLU A 85 5.58 -0.46 10.70
C GLU A 85 4.54 0.51 11.26
N ASP A 86 3.37 -0.01 11.62
CA ASP A 86 2.26 0.74 12.23
C ASP A 86 2.69 1.58 13.43
N HIS A 87 3.67 1.09 14.18
CA HIS A 87 4.25 1.71 15.36
C HIS A 87 5.77 1.53 15.36
N GLY A 88 6.44 2.24 16.26
CA GLY A 88 7.87 2.15 16.46
C GLY A 88 8.69 3.00 15.47
N PRO A 89 10.03 2.98 15.62
CA PRO A 89 10.92 3.80 14.83
C PRO A 89 11.15 3.24 13.43
N VAL A 90 11.30 4.13 12.45
CA VAL A 90 11.76 3.78 11.11
C VAL A 90 13.14 3.14 11.16
N GLN A 91 13.29 2.04 10.44
CA GLN A 91 14.55 1.32 10.29
C GLN A 91 15.19 1.64 8.93
N MET A 92 16.49 1.92 8.92
CA MET A 92 17.27 1.85 7.69
C MET A 92 17.86 0.45 7.57
N VAL A 93 17.61 -0.21 6.45
CA VAL A 93 17.87 -1.63 6.29
C VAL A 93 19.16 -1.85 5.51
N CYS A 94 19.99 -2.78 5.98
CA CYS A 94 21.13 -3.28 5.22
C CYS A 94 20.64 -4.15 4.06
N TYR A 95 20.60 -3.59 2.86
CA TYR A 95 19.88 -4.18 1.73
C TYR A 95 20.63 -3.93 0.42
N GLN A 96 20.75 -4.98 -0.40
CA GLN A 96 21.32 -4.87 -1.74
C GLN A 96 20.24 -4.36 -2.71
N VAL A 97 20.49 -3.20 -3.32
CA VAL A 97 19.55 -2.62 -4.27
C VAL A 97 19.77 -3.21 -5.67
N SER A 98 18.70 -3.74 -6.26
CA SER A 98 18.67 -4.13 -7.67
C SER A 98 17.39 -3.59 -8.30
N LYS A 99 17.51 -2.81 -9.38
CA LYS A 99 16.34 -2.32 -10.13
C LYS A 99 15.53 -3.47 -10.74
N THR A 100 16.17 -4.62 -10.99
CA THR A 100 15.54 -5.81 -11.57
C THR A 100 14.64 -6.52 -10.57
N ASP A 101 14.93 -6.40 -9.27
CA ASP A 101 14.18 -7.08 -8.21
C ASP A 101 12.83 -6.40 -7.95
N TRP A 102 12.63 -5.19 -8.49
CA TRP A 102 11.47 -4.34 -8.26
C TRP A 102 10.71 -4.07 -9.56
N ARG A 103 10.27 -5.14 -10.25
CA ARG A 103 9.43 -5.04 -11.46
C ARG A 103 8.02 -4.58 -11.06
N GLY A 104 7.77 -3.26 -11.15
CA GLY A 104 6.50 -2.66 -10.77
C GLY A 104 5.36 -3.01 -11.72
N ASN A 105 4.27 -3.57 -11.18
CA ASN A 105 2.97 -3.67 -11.88
C ASN A 105 1.96 -2.61 -11.42
N PHE A 106 2.31 -1.74 -10.46
CA PHE A 106 1.47 -0.63 -10.05
C PHE A 106 2.28 0.66 -9.91
N GLN A 107 1.94 1.65 -10.75
CA GLN A 107 2.35 3.04 -10.59
C GLN A 107 1.23 3.75 -9.85
N PHE A 108 1.52 4.30 -8.66
CA PHE A 108 0.57 5.21 -8.04
C PHE A 108 0.52 6.50 -8.87
N ASP A 109 -0.68 6.91 -9.23
CA ASP A 109 -0.91 8.16 -9.93
C ASP A 109 -0.70 9.35 -8.96
N VAL A 110 0.52 9.90 -9.03
CA VAL A 110 1.12 11.21 -8.67
C VAL A 110 0.56 12.09 -7.53
N THR A 111 -0.60 11.86 -6.95
CA THR A 111 -1.17 12.81 -5.97
C THR A 111 -1.98 12.18 -4.84
N GLN A 112 -2.11 10.85 -4.79
CA GLN A 112 -2.93 10.21 -3.77
C GLN A 112 -2.12 9.88 -2.51
N THR A 113 -2.71 10.18 -1.35
CA THR A 113 -2.23 9.66 -0.06
C THR A 113 -2.76 8.24 0.08
N ALA A 114 -1.86 7.28 0.23
CA ALA A 114 -2.20 5.88 0.39
C ALA A 114 -2.02 5.47 1.86
N ARG A 115 -2.91 4.63 2.37
CA ARG A 115 -2.90 4.16 3.76
C ARG A 115 -2.93 2.65 3.78
N PHE A 116 -2.07 2.06 4.60
CA PHE A 116 -1.92 0.62 4.74
C PHE A 116 -1.70 0.34 6.23
N GLY A 117 -2.66 -0.31 6.88
CA GLY A 117 -2.68 -0.39 8.34
C GLY A 117 -2.58 1.01 8.98
N GLY A 118 -1.62 1.16 9.89
CA GLY A 118 -1.24 2.38 10.58
C GLY A 118 -0.25 3.28 9.83
N VAL A 119 0.21 2.90 8.63
CA VAL A 119 1.13 3.70 7.82
C VAL A 119 0.37 4.51 6.77
N SER A 120 0.67 5.81 6.70
CA SER A 120 0.15 6.73 5.69
C SER A 120 1.30 7.31 4.88
N CYS A 121 1.22 7.21 3.57
CA CYS A 121 2.24 7.70 2.65
C CYS A 121 1.66 8.66 1.61
N ARG A 122 2.42 9.71 1.30
CA ARG A 122 2.20 10.60 0.17
C ARG A 122 3.35 10.44 -0.81
N ALA A 123 3.02 10.03 -2.03
CA ALA A 123 3.96 9.97 -3.12
C ALA A 123 3.69 11.09 -4.13
N THR A 124 4.76 11.66 -4.69
CA THR A 124 4.72 12.55 -5.85
C THR A 124 5.65 12.02 -6.93
N ARG A 125 5.89 12.79 -7.99
CA ARG A 125 6.81 12.40 -9.07
C ARG A 125 8.22 11.99 -8.60
N ARG A 126 8.76 12.57 -7.52
CA ARG A 126 10.16 12.37 -7.11
C ARG A 126 10.36 12.15 -5.61
N VAL A 127 9.28 12.17 -4.84
CA VAL A 127 9.31 12.21 -3.39
C VAL A 127 8.32 11.20 -2.83
N VAL A 128 8.71 10.56 -1.72
CA VAL A 128 7.83 9.79 -0.85
C VAL A 128 7.98 10.31 0.59
N ASP A 129 6.85 10.61 1.23
CA ASP A 129 6.76 10.97 2.65
C ASP A 129 5.81 9.97 3.32
N CYS A 130 6.30 9.22 4.30
CA CYS A 130 5.54 8.20 5.01
C CYS A 130 5.60 8.45 6.52
N ARG A 131 4.48 8.18 7.20
CA ARG A 131 4.35 8.29 8.66
C ARG A 131 3.53 7.14 9.22
N ASN A 132 3.86 6.71 10.43
CA ASN A 132 3.08 5.74 11.18
C ASN A 132 2.23 6.40 12.29
N LEU A 133 1.55 5.59 13.10
CA LEU A 133 0.63 6.05 14.13
C LEU A 133 1.31 6.80 15.28
N ASP A 134 2.61 6.56 15.47
CA ASP A 134 3.41 7.22 16.50
C ASP A 134 3.98 8.57 16.01
N GLY A 135 3.79 8.89 14.72
CA GLY A 135 4.36 10.07 14.08
C GLY A 135 5.78 9.88 13.58
N ASN A 136 6.39 8.70 13.79
CA ASN A 136 7.66 8.33 13.19
C ASN A 136 7.48 8.16 11.69
N GLY A 137 8.52 8.50 10.92
CA GLY A 137 8.41 8.50 9.48
C GLY A 137 9.70 8.78 8.75
N PHE A 138 9.56 8.87 7.44
CA PHE A 138 10.66 9.24 6.57
C PHE A 138 10.20 10.12 5.42
N PHE A 139 11.13 10.96 4.98
CA PHE A 139 11.06 11.70 3.74
C PHE A 139 12.17 11.21 2.83
N LEU A 140 11.83 10.80 1.61
CA LEU A 140 12.77 10.32 0.61
C LEU A 140 12.63 11.11 -0.68
N SER A 141 13.77 11.62 -1.12
CA SER A 141 14.00 12.15 -2.46
C SER A 141 15.39 11.74 -2.92
N ARG A 142 15.70 11.96 -4.21
CA ARG A 142 17.06 11.73 -4.74
C ARG A 142 18.14 12.40 -3.90
N ARG A 143 17.95 13.62 -3.40
CA ARG A 143 19.01 14.40 -2.75
C ARG A 143 18.91 14.50 -1.23
N GLU A 144 17.75 14.16 -0.69
CA GLU A 144 17.45 14.30 0.72
C GLU A 144 16.74 13.04 1.22
N GLN A 145 17.26 12.50 2.33
CA GLN A 145 16.68 11.38 3.05
C GLN A 145 16.67 11.76 4.53
N THR A 146 15.49 11.82 5.12
CA THR A 146 15.31 12.21 6.52
C THR A 146 14.45 11.16 7.22
N ILE A 147 14.84 10.81 8.43
CA ILE A 147 14.05 9.97 9.35
C ILE A 147 13.66 10.86 10.52
N PHE A 148 12.39 10.83 10.91
CA PHE A 148 11.84 11.61 12.01
C PHE A 148 10.96 10.74 12.90
#